data_AF-A0A7D4B9X0-F1
#
_entry.id   AF-A0A7D4B9X0-F1
#
_cell.length_a   1.000
_cell.length_b   1.000
_cell.length_c   1.000
_cell.angle_alpha   90.00
_cell.angle_beta   90.00
_cell.angle_gamma   90.00
#
_symmetry.space_group_name_H-M   'P 1'
#
loop_
_entity.id
_entity.type
_entity.pdbx_description
1 polymer ?
#
loop_
_entity_poly.entity_id
_entity_poly.type
_entity_poly.pdbx_seq_one_letter_code
_entity_poly.pdbx_strand_id
1 'polypeptide(L)'
;MHSIVTAFYNLIGVTLLSFLLGSDVAFNLNVPSTVNAGSEFDVEVVLKKGDLSGFARLQQELPYGLTAKLVESSLGDFSFEEQKVRFLWLKLPDEKQLRLVYRIKVDERLKGSFSLKGTFSYIDNNERKTANFESSKITINPSDKIDPNLIVDINEFQNVIPPQPPVGFMASNVKCIRQTPIPTGEMNDYMVKLLVNRGSAQKFAKIEEEVPEGFTAEPIETRDAAFSFKDQKVKFLWMNLPADPRFVVSYKLIPPDGNGEIKVSIKGTFSYLIGDATRVIDIIQKDVDLSNIDPAVLDGIIASSSSTAGANIISGFTQDYSEGGIEIPIQYKKIEDKPKRKVKPEFNMQPFMLMPEKGVYYRVQIAAGHKPINIKRYFKRYNINYDVRTEKHEGWYKYSIGSFKEYKEARDFRIFIWNTTKINDAFVTAYNNGKRITVQEALMITNQKWYR
;
A
#
# COMPACT_ATOMS: atom_id res chain seq x y z
N MET A 1 -42.70 34.54 -28.79
CA MET A 1 -41.87 33.31 -28.80
C MET A 1 -40.41 33.77 -28.76
N HIS A 2 -39.84 33.95 -27.56
CA HIS A 2 -39.02 32.96 -26.84
C HIS A 2 -37.70 32.65 -27.56
N SER A 3 -36.62 33.32 -27.18
CA SER A 3 -35.61 32.73 -26.29
C SER A 3 -34.46 33.71 -26.08
N ILE A 4 -34.47 34.36 -24.91
CA ILE A 4 -33.29 35.01 -24.34
C ILE A 4 -32.49 33.88 -23.68
N VAL A 5 -31.33 33.54 -24.25
CA VAL A 5 -30.37 32.62 -23.63
C VAL A 5 -29.47 33.47 -22.73
N THR A 6 -29.82 33.54 -21.45
CA THR A 6 -28.98 34.11 -20.41
C THR A 6 -27.91 33.08 -20.04
N ALA A 7 -26.69 33.26 -20.55
CA ALA A 7 -25.53 32.51 -20.08
C ALA A 7 -25.10 33.07 -18.72
N PHE A 8 -25.37 32.33 -17.64
CA PHE A 8 -24.84 32.62 -16.31
C PHE A 8 -23.34 32.30 -16.28
N TYR A 9 -22.49 33.30 -16.51
CA TYR A 9 -21.10 33.26 -16.08
C TYR A 9 -21.06 33.51 -14.58
N ASN A 10 -21.07 32.45 -13.78
CA ASN A 10 -20.69 32.51 -12.37
C ASN A 10 -19.28 31.93 -12.22
N LEU A 11 -18.28 32.78 -12.39
CA LEU A 11 -16.98 32.57 -11.77
C LEU A 11 -16.42 33.94 -11.39
N ILE A 12 -16.89 34.45 -10.24
CA ILE A 12 -16.20 35.54 -9.53
C ILE A 12 -14.92 34.93 -8.98
N GLY A 13 -13.85 34.99 -9.78
CA GLY A 13 -12.49 34.80 -9.29
C GLY A 13 -12.14 35.99 -8.43
N VAL A 14 -12.11 35.81 -7.11
CA VAL A 14 -11.56 36.82 -6.19
C VAL A 14 -10.05 36.81 -6.36
N THR A 15 -9.53 37.75 -7.14
CA THR A 15 -8.11 38.06 -7.21
C THR A 15 -7.63 38.83 -5.97
N LEU A 16 -6.36 38.60 -5.63
CA LEU A 16 -5.47 39.29 -4.67
C LEU A 16 -5.37 38.75 -3.23
N LEU A 17 -4.19 38.20 -2.94
CA LEU A 17 -3.30 38.76 -1.91
C LEU A 17 -1.83 38.50 -2.30
N SER A 18 -1.12 39.53 -2.77
CA SER A 18 0.32 39.47 -3.02
C SER A 18 1.07 39.64 -1.70
N PHE A 19 1.54 38.54 -1.10
CA PHE A 19 2.48 38.63 0.04
C PHE A 19 3.90 38.91 -0.50
N LEU A 20 4.33 40.17 -0.40
CA LEU A 20 5.73 40.56 -0.55
C LEU A 20 6.47 40.20 0.74
N LEU A 21 7.00 38.97 0.82
CA LEU A 21 7.97 38.58 1.83
C LEU A 21 9.22 38.01 1.13
N GLY A 22 10.21 38.88 0.94
CA GLY A 22 11.64 38.55 0.95
C GLY A 22 12.21 37.58 -0.09
N SER A 23 11.51 37.28 -1.19
CA SER A 23 12.03 36.39 -2.24
C SER A 23 11.70 36.93 -3.64
N ASP A 24 12.61 36.74 -4.60
CA ASP A 24 12.51 37.23 -6.00
C ASP A 24 11.39 36.54 -6.83
N VAL A 25 10.49 35.82 -6.16
CA VAL A 25 9.43 35.02 -6.76
C VAL A 25 8.08 35.37 -6.14
N ALA A 26 7.02 35.40 -6.94
CA ALA A 26 5.66 35.67 -6.48
C ALA A 26 4.69 34.60 -6.95
N PHE A 27 3.70 34.28 -6.12
CA PHE A 27 2.68 33.29 -6.39
C PHE A 27 1.31 33.95 -6.50
N ASN A 28 0.51 33.50 -7.46
CA ASN A 28 -0.91 33.75 -7.50
C ASN A 28 -1.64 32.40 -7.57
N LEU A 29 -2.49 32.13 -6.59
CA LEU A 29 -3.26 30.90 -6.50
C LEU A 29 -4.71 31.22 -6.84
N ASN A 30 -5.22 30.56 -7.87
CA ASN A 30 -6.63 30.61 -8.22
C ASN A 30 -7.30 29.32 -7.72
N VAL A 31 -8.15 29.49 -6.71
CA VAL A 31 -8.94 28.43 -6.08
C VAL A 31 -10.36 28.92 -5.84
N PRO A 32 -11.38 28.04 -5.90
CA PRO A 32 -12.73 28.41 -5.53
C PRO A 32 -12.82 28.70 -4.02
N SER A 33 -13.66 29.66 -3.63
CA SER A 33 -13.94 29.95 -2.21
C SER A 33 -14.80 28.87 -1.55
N THR A 34 -15.60 28.15 -2.33
CA THR A 34 -16.50 27.10 -1.86
C THR A 34 -16.51 25.92 -2.83
N VAL A 35 -16.61 24.71 -2.29
CA VAL A 35 -16.68 23.46 -3.05
C VAL A 35 -17.66 22.51 -2.38
N ASN A 36 -18.24 21.58 -3.14
CA ASN A 36 -19.13 20.56 -2.57
C ASN A 36 -18.34 19.27 -2.29
N ALA A 37 -18.64 18.60 -1.18
CA ALA A 37 -18.09 17.28 -0.90
C ALA A 37 -18.43 16.31 -2.06
N GLY A 38 -17.46 15.49 -2.48
CA GLY A 38 -17.58 14.58 -3.63
C GLY A 38 -17.27 15.19 -4.99
N SER A 39 -17.18 16.52 -5.09
CA SER A 39 -16.84 17.19 -6.34
C SER A 39 -15.33 17.27 -6.58
N GLU A 40 -14.96 17.64 -7.79
CA GLU A 40 -13.59 17.95 -8.17
C GLU A 40 -13.48 19.44 -8.54
N PHE A 41 -12.33 20.04 -8.26
CA PHE A 41 -12.03 21.41 -8.65
C PHE A 41 -10.55 21.57 -8.99
N ASP A 42 -10.24 22.54 -9.84
CA ASP A 42 -8.87 22.80 -10.26
C ASP A 42 -8.21 23.84 -9.34
N VAL A 43 -6.96 23.58 -8.99
CA VAL A 43 -6.06 24.54 -8.34
C VAL A 43 -5.07 24.99 -9.39
N GLU A 44 -5.12 26.28 -9.72
CA GLU A 44 -4.17 26.90 -10.62
C GLU A 44 -3.17 27.73 -9.82
N VAL A 45 -1.88 27.47 -10.05
CA VAL A 45 -0.78 28.22 -9.45
C VAL A 45 -0.01 28.92 -10.57
N VAL A 46 0.03 30.25 -10.49
CA VAL A 46 0.83 31.08 -11.38
C VAL A 46 2.06 31.55 -10.60
N LEU A 47 3.22 31.04 -10.98
CA LEU A 47 4.51 31.38 -10.42
C LEU A 47 5.17 32.46 -11.30
N LYS A 48 5.38 33.65 -10.77
CA LYS A 48 6.23 34.69 -11.36
C LYS A 48 7.65 34.49 -10.86
N LYS A 49 8.52 33.96 -11.71
CA LYS A 49 9.90 33.57 -11.35
C LYS A 49 10.99 34.49 -11.89
N GLY A 50 10.63 35.44 -12.76
CA GLY A 50 11.62 36.28 -13.44
C GLY A 50 12.58 35.44 -14.28
N ASP A 51 13.88 35.67 -14.14
CA ASP A 51 14.92 35.05 -14.96
C ASP A 51 15.49 33.74 -14.34
N LEU A 52 14.85 33.20 -13.28
CA LEU A 52 15.25 31.93 -12.67
C LEU A 52 15.10 30.77 -13.67
N SER A 53 16.18 30.02 -13.89
CA SER A 53 16.23 28.92 -14.87
C SER A 53 16.76 27.60 -14.29
N GLY A 54 17.19 27.58 -13.02
CA GLY A 54 17.81 26.41 -12.38
C GLY A 54 16.83 25.35 -11.88
N PHE A 55 17.36 24.42 -11.08
CA PHE A 55 16.58 23.40 -10.39
C PHE A 55 15.58 24.04 -9.41
N ALA A 56 14.35 23.55 -9.41
CA ALA A 56 13.33 24.02 -8.49
C ALA A 56 12.32 22.94 -8.12
N ARG A 57 11.67 23.13 -6.98
CA ARG A 57 10.62 22.24 -6.47
C ARG A 57 9.50 23.05 -5.85
N LEU A 58 8.27 22.85 -6.32
CA LEU A 58 7.05 23.32 -5.67
C LEU A 58 6.45 22.15 -4.89
N GLN A 59 6.04 22.38 -3.64
CA GLN A 59 5.35 21.40 -2.82
C GLN A 59 4.15 22.05 -2.13
N GLN A 60 2.97 21.44 -2.21
CA GLN A 60 1.78 21.82 -1.44
C GLN A 60 1.30 20.64 -0.61
N GLU A 61 0.95 20.92 0.65
CA GLU A 61 0.35 19.93 1.53
C GLU A 61 -1.17 19.97 1.39
N LEU A 62 -1.77 18.81 1.16
CA LEU A 62 -3.22 18.64 1.11
C LEU A 62 -3.69 18.03 2.44
N PRO A 63 -4.82 18.49 2.99
CA PRO A 63 -5.47 17.78 4.07
C PRO A 63 -5.90 16.36 3.64
N TYR A 64 -5.86 15.40 4.57
CA TYR A 64 -6.45 14.07 4.36
C TYR A 64 -7.91 14.16 3.90
N GLY A 65 -8.30 13.21 3.04
CA GLY A 65 -9.61 13.16 2.40
C GLY A 65 -9.71 14.04 1.15
N LEU A 66 -8.62 14.72 0.80
CA LEU A 66 -8.41 15.26 -0.54
C LEU A 66 -7.47 14.33 -1.33
N THR A 67 -7.64 14.29 -2.64
CA THR A 67 -6.70 13.62 -3.55
C THR A 67 -6.39 14.53 -4.74
N ALA A 68 -5.19 14.43 -5.31
CA ALA A 68 -4.77 15.26 -6.42
C ALA A 68 -4.44 14.45 -7.67
N LYS A 69 -4.71 15.02 -8.83
CA LYS A 69 -4.28 14.53 -10.15
C LYS A 69 -3.69 15.67 -10.96
N LEU A 70 -2.72 15.35 -11.82
CA LEU A 70 -2.15 16.34 -12.73
C LEU A 70 -3.17 16.78 -13.78
N VAL A 71 -3.18 18.09 -14.08
CA VAL A 71 -3.86 18.66 -15.26
C VAL A 71 -2.82 19.30 -16.19
N GLU A 72 -1.93 20.14 -15.67
CA GLU A 72 -0.90 20.86 -16.42
C GLU A 72 0.32 21.12 -15.53
N SER A 73 1.53 20.80 -16.01
CA SER A 73 2.75 20.85 -15.17
C SER A 73 3.80 21.87 -15.57
N SER A 74 3.67 22.53 -16.74
CA SER A 74 4.73 23.39 -17.30
C SER A 74 6.11 22.71 -17.26
N LEU A 75 6.21 21.51 -17.86
CA LEU A 75 7.42 20.66 -17.90
C LEU A 75 7.93 20.18 -16.53
N GLY A 76 7.17 20.39 -15.46
CA GLY A 76 7.48 19.83 -14.14
C GLY A 76 7.10 18.36 -14.07
N ASP A 77 7.93 17.58 -13.38
CA ASP A 77 7.58 16.22 -12.99
C ASP A 77 6.64 16.26 -11.78
N PHE A 78 5.42 15.72 -11.95
CA PHE A 78 4.36 15.78 -10.95
C PHE A 78 4.28 14.47 -10.16
N SER A 79 4.15 14.61 -8.84
CA SER A 79 3.78 13.50 -7.96
C SER A 79 2.78 13.92 -6.90
N PHE A 80 1.96 12.97 -6.46
CA PHE A 80 1.10 13.12 -5.29
C PHE A 80 1.29 11.91 -4.37
N GLU A 81 2.02 12.12 -3.27
CA GLU A 81 2.37 11.08 -2.30
C GLU A 81 2.31 11.66 -0.89
N GLU A 82 1.91 10.86 0.10
CA GLU A 82 1.86 11.29 1.51
C GLU A 82 1.11 12.62 1.71
N GLN A 83 0.03 12.82 0.97
CA GLN A 83 -0.76 14.07 0.97
C GLN A 83 0.03 15.32 0.55
N LYS A 84 1.04 15.14 -0.30
CA LYS A 84 1.85 16.24 -0.83
C LYS A 84 1.81 16.22 -2.34
N VAL A 85 1.30 17.31 -2.91
CA VAL A 85 1.49 17.62 -4.32
C VAL A 85 2.90 18.15 -4.49
N ARG A 86 3.67 17.56 -5.41
CA ARG A 86 5.04 18.01 -5.72
C ARG A 86 5.18 18.19 -7.23
N PHE A 87 5.81 19.29 -7.60
CA PHE A 87 6.32 19.52 -8.95
C PHE A 87 7.84 19.73 -8.86
N LEU A 88 8.58 19.01 -9.69
CA LEU A 88 10.04 19.05 -9.72
C LEU A 88 10.53 19.47 -11.11
N TRP A 89 11.39 20.47 -11.15
CA TRP A 89 12.07 20.92 -12.36
C TRP A 89 13.57 20.71 -12.20
N LEU A 90 14.16 19.94 -13.12
CA LEU A 90 15.62 19.89 -13.26
C LEU A 90 16.16 21.22 -13.77
N LYS A 91 15.42 21.83 -14.70
CA LYS A 91 15.62 23.17 -15.23
C LYS A 91 14.26 23.84 -15.36
N LEU A 92 14.10 25.03 -14.79
CA LEU A 92 12.89 25.83 -14.97
C LEU A 92 12.79 26.30 -16.44
N PRO A 93 11.57 26.32 -17.02
CA PRO A 93 11.37 26.87 -18.37
C PRO A 93 11.82 28.33 -18.48
N ASP A 94 12.16 28.81 -19.68
CA ASP A 94 12.75 30.14 -19.85
C ASP A 94 11.71 31.28 -19.69
N GLU A 95 10.41 30.97 -19.71
CA GLU A 95 9.33 31.95 -19.53
C GLU A 95 9.39 32.60 -18.14
N LYS A 96 9.14 33.91 -18.07
CA LYS A 96 9.18 34.65 -16.78
C LYS A 96 8.07 34.27 -15.80
N GLN A 97 7.02 33.61 -16.31
CA GLN A 97 5.91 33.10 -15.53
C GLN A 97 5.59 31.66 -15.94
N LEU A 98 5.29 30.83 -14.94
CA LEU A 98 4.87 29.45 -15.12
C LEU A 98 3.45 29.28 -14.61
N ARG A 99 2.68 28.47 -15.32
CA ARG A 99 1.32 28.10 -14.94
C ARG A 99 1.25 26.59 -14.74
N LEU A 100 0.80 26.17 -13.57
CA LEU A 100 0.58 24.76 -13.26
C LEU A 100 -0.83 24.59 -12.70
N VAL A 101 -1.45 23.48 -13.09
CA VAL A 101 -2.82 23.14 -12.73
C VAL A 101 -2.86 21.70 -12.25
N TYR A 102 -3.44 21.50 -11.08
CA TYR A 102 -3.75 20.16 -10.61
C TYR A 102 -5.19 20.13 -10.10
N ARG A 103 -5.85 18.99 -10.29
CA ARG A 103 -7.23 18.78 -9.89
C ARG A 103 -7.28 18.15 -8.52
N ILE A 104 -8.04 18.74 -7.61
CA ILE A 104 -8.37 18.17 -6.32
C ILE A 104 -9.74 17.50 -6.39
N LYS A 105 -9.85 16.26 -5.91
CA LYS A 105 -11.11 15.60 -5.58
C LYS A 105 -11.33 15.62 -4.07
N VAL A 106 -12.51 16.06 -3.66
CA VAL A 106 -12.94 16.12 -2.24
C VAL A 106 -13.72 14.87 -1.89
N ASP A 107 -13.40 14.21 -0.78
CA ASP A 107 -14.20 13.09 -0.27
C ASP A 107 -15.64 13.52 0.08
N GLU A 108 -16.61 12.68 -0.24
CA GLU A 108 -18.06 12.95 -0.07
C GLU A 108 -18.48 13.17 1.39
N ARG A 109 -17.67 12.69 2.34
CA ARG A 109 -17.98 12.74 3.77
C ARG A 109 -17.42 13.98 4.46
N LEU A 110 -16.72 14.86 3.74
CA LEU A 110 -16.07 15.99 4.37
C LEU A 110 -16.98 17.21 4.49
N LYS A 111 -16.74 18.01 5.53
CA LYS A 111 -17.21 19.38 5.68
C LYS A 111 -16.10 20.26 6.26
N GLY A 112 -16.37 21.55 6.40
CA GLY A 112 -15.51 22.46 7.13
C GLY A 112 -14.73 23.36 6.19
N SER A 113 -13.51 23.74 6.56
CA SER A 113 -12.70 24.62 5.72
C SER A 113 -11.22 24.40 5.91
N PHE A 114 -10.46 24.68 4.86
CA PHE A 114 -9.02 24.50 4.80
C PHE A 114 -8.36 25.57 3.93
N SER A 115 -7.04 25.70 4.03
CA SER A 115 -6.22 26.50 3.13
C SER A 115 -5.10 25.61 2.57
N LEU A 116 -4.68 25.87 1.34
CA LEU A 116 -3.60 25.14 0.69
C LEU A 116 -2.29 25.89 0.92
N LYS A 117 -1.45 25.34 1.78
CA LYS A 117 -0.10 25.86 2.06
C LYS A 117 0.90 25.20 1.13
N GLY A 118 1.85 25.99 0.65
CA GLY A 118 2.90 25.53 -0.23
C GLY A 118 4.25 26.18 0.01
N THR A 119 5.26 25.51 -0.50
CA THR A 119 6.66 25.91 -0.46
C THR A 119 7.26 25.74 -1.85
N PHE A 120 8.08 26.70 -2.26
CA PHE A 120 8.83 26.66 -3.49
C PHE A 120 10.32 26.81 -3.17
N SER A 121 11.08 25.74 -3.36
CA SER A 121 12.53 25.72 -3.17
C SER A 121 13.22 25.87 -4.52
N TYR A 122 14.19 26.76 -4.63
CA TYR A 122 14.92 27.01 -5.87
C TYR A 122 16.38 27.36 -5.58
N ILE A 123 17.22 27.27 -6.59
CA ILE A 123 18.62 27.70 -6.52
C ILE A 123 18.74 29.05 -7.21
N ASP A 124 19.32 30.02 -6.52
CA ASP A 124 19.66 31.34 -7.05
C ASP A 124 21.05 31.74 -6.54
N ASN A 125 21.93 32.19 -7.45
CA ASN A 125 23.34 32.48 -7.14
C ASN A 125 24.06 31.36 -6.36
N ASN A 126 23.82 30.09 -6.73
CA ASN A 126 24.29 28.88 -6.04
C ASN A 126 23.81 28.68 -4.59
N GLU A 127 22.86 29.48 -4.11
CA GLU A 127 22.24 29.31 -2.80
C GLU A 127 20.82 28.75 -2.93
N ARG A 128 20.46 27.86 -2.00
CA ARG A 128 19.09 27.35 -1.92
C ARG A 128 18.22 28.38 -1.21
N LYS A 129 17.26 28.95 -1.94
CA LYS A 129 16.21 29.81 -1.41
C LYS A 129 14.88 29.04 -1.29
N THR A 130 14.00 29.48 -0.40
CA THR A 130 12.64 28.95 -0.26
C THR A 130 11.66 30.08 -0.10
N ALA A 131 10.57 30.04 -0.88
CA ALA A 131 9.42 30.93 -0.77
C ALA A 131 8.20 30.14 -0.31
N ASN A 132 7.44 30.68 0.64
CA ASN A 132 6.21 30.06 1.14
C ASN A 132 5.00 30.81 0.57
N PHE A 133 3.91 30.09 0.33
CA PHE A 133 2.66 30.66 -0.14
C PHE A 133 1.47 29.92 0.48
N GLU A 134 0.32 30.58 0.53
CA GLU A 134 -0.92 30.01 1.05
C GLU A 134 -2.10 30.52 0.21
N SER A 135 -3.08 29.65 -0.05
CA SER A 135 -4.32 30.04 -0.72
C SER A 135 -5.25 30.81 0.20
N SER A 136 -6.29 31.42 -0.38
CA SER A 136 -7.48 31.79 0.39
C SER A 136 -8.14 30.54 1.01
N LYS A 137 -8.94 30.77 2.05
CA LYS A 137 -9.70 29.72 2.74
C LYS A 137 -10.78 29.16 1.80
N ILE A 138 -10.83 27.84 1.68
CA ILE A 138 -11.80 27.09 0.90
C ILE A 138 -12.78 26.41 1.86
N THR A 139 -14.08 26.63 1.66
CA THR A 139 -15.14 25.99 2.45
C THR A 139 -15.75 24.80 1.72
N ILE A 140 -15.86 23.66 2.41
CA ILE A 140 -16.49 22.44 1.90
C ILE A 140 -17.94 22.41 2.39
N ASN A 141 -18.87 22.52 1.44
CA ASN A 141 -20.27 22.25 1.69
C ASN A 141 -20.47 20.73 1.83
N PRO A 142 -21.10 20.25 2.91
CA PRO A 142 -21.37 18.83 3.11
C PRO A 142 -22.23 18.26 1.97
N SER A 143 -22.08 16.96 1.71
CA SER A 143 -22.92 16.25 0.74
C SER A 143 -24.31 15.98 1.30
N ASP A 144 -25.35 16.37 0.55
CA ASP A 144 -26.75 16.06 0.90
C ASP A 144 -27.10 14.57 0.72
N LYS A 145 -26.20 13.79 0.10
CA LYS A 145 -26.40 12.36 -0.17
C LYS A 145 -25.90 11.45 0.95
N ILE A 146 -25.17 12.00 1.92
CA ILE A 146 -24.53 11.26 3.00
C ILE A 146 -25.29 11.51 4.31
N ASP A 147 -25.50 10.46 5.10
CA ASP A 147 -26.08 10.58 6.44
C ASP A 147 -25.27 11.61 7.26
N PRO A 148 -25.91 12.62 7.87
CA PRO A 148 -25.24 13.65 8.67
C PRO A 148 -24.29 13.11 9.75
N ASN A 149 -24.56 11.92 10.30
CA ASN A 149 -23.70 11.27 11.30
C ASN A 149 -22.39 10.69 10.73
N LEU A 150 -22.31 10.55 9.40
CA LEU A 150 -21.12 10.06 8.71
C LEU A 150 -20.24 11.19 8.18
N ILE A 151 -20.69 12.43 8.28
CA ILE A 151 -19.97 13.64 7.86
C ILE A 151 -18.92 14.00 8.90
N VAL A 152 -17.69 14.21 8.45
CA VAL A 152 -16.52 14.49 9.27
C VAL A 152 -15.98 15.87 8.91
N ASP A 153 -15.62 16.67 9.91
CA ASP A 153 -14.92 17.92 9.66
C ASP A 153 -13.50 17.63 9.14
N ILE A 154 -13.07 18.34 8.10
CA ILE A 154 -11.76 18.13 7.49
C ILE A 154 -10.61 18.32 8.49
N ASN A 155 -10.73 19.25 9.45
CA ASN A 155 -9.69 19.47 10.46
C ASN A 155 -9.69 18.38 11.52
N GLU A 156 -10.85 17.85 11.89
CA GLU A 156 -10.97 16.68 12.76
C GLU A 156 -10.39 15.44 12.07
N PHE A 157 -10.68 15.27 10.77
CA PHE A 157 -10.17 14.17 9.97
C PHE A 157 -8.64 14.16 9.87
N GLN A 158 -7.97 15.30 10.01
CA GLN A 158 -6.50 15.34 10.05
C GLN A 158 -5.91 14.60 11.26
N ASN A 159 -6.69 14.51 12.34
CA ASN A 159 -6.31 13.81 13.56
C ASN A 159 -6.81 12.36 13.58
N VAL A 160 -7.62 11.97 12.59
CA VAL A 160 -8.06 10.59 12.37
C VAL A 160 -7.07 9.95 11.41
N ILE A 161 -6.37 8.91 11.88
CA ILE A 161 -5.41 8.20 11.04
C ILE A 161 -6.19 7.55 9.89
N PRO A 162 -5.95 7.93 8.62
CA PRO A 162 -6.64 7.31 7.50
C PRO A 162 -6.34 5.82 7.54
N PRO A 163 -7.36 4.95 7.36
CA PRO A 163 -7.14 3.52 7.30
C PRO A 163 -6.15 3.24 6.17
N GLN A 164 -4.93 2.90 6.54
CA GLN A 164 -3.94 2.43 5.58
C GLN A 164 -4.52 1.15 4.98
N PRO A 165 -4.61 1.02 3.64
CA PRO A 165 -5.01 -0.25 3.05
C PRO A 165 -4.10 -1.34 3.64
N PRO A 166 -4.67 -2.46 4.11
CA PRO A 166 -3.88 -3.51 4.73
C PRO A 166 -2.73 -3.86 3.80
N VAL A 167 -1.52 -4.03 4.34
CA VAL A 167 -0.34 -4.31 3.51
C VAL A 167 -0.52 -5.61 2.70
N GLY A 168 -1.39 -6.52 3.16
CA GLY A 168 -1.82 -7.69 2.38
C GLY A 168 -2.66 -7.37 1.14
N PHE A 169 -3.39 -6.27 1.12
CA PHE A 169 -4.24 -5.83 -0.02
C PHE A 169 -3.44 -5.10 -1.11
N MET A 170 -2.31 -4.47 -0.75
CA MET A 170 -1.35 -3.94 -1.74
C MET A 170 -0.47 -5.05 -2.31
N ALA A 171 -0.08 -6.03 -1.48
CA ALA A 171 0.65 -7.21 -1.90
C ALA A 171 -0.19 -8.19 -2.74
N SER A 172 -1.51 -8.27 -2.52
CA SER A 172 -2.40 -9.18 -3.26
C SER A 172 -2.53 -8.87 -4.76
N ASN A 173 -2.17 -7.65 -5.15
CA ASN A 173 -2.19 -7.23 -6.56
C ASN A 173 -0.84 -7.43 -7.25
N VAL A 174 0.22 -7.75 -6.51
CA VAL A 174 1.52 -8.09 -7.08
C VAL A 174 1.53 -9.58 -7.37
N LYS A 175 1.81 -9.95 -8.63
CA LYS A 175 1.88 -11.36 -9.05
C LYS A 175 3.08 -11.58 -9.97
N CYS A 176 3.66 -12.77 -9.89
CA CYS A 176 4.64 -13.25 -10.84
C CYS A 176 4.19 -14.63 -11.34
N ILE A 177 3.90 -14.73 -12.64
CA ILE A 177 3.38 -15.95 -13.27
C ILE A 177 4.41 -16.43 -14.27
N ARG A 178 4.86 -17.67 -14.13
CA ARG A 178 5.73 -18.32 -15.09
C ARG A 178 4.88 -19.10 -16.10
N GLN A 179 5.09 -18.87 -17.38
CA GLN A 179 4.58 -19.77 -18.42
C GLN A 179 5.31 -21.10 -18.34
N THR A 180 4.58 -22.23 -18.45
CA THR A 180 5.18 -23.56 -18.58
C THR A 180 6.32 -23.51 -19.61
N PRO A 181 7.57 -23.87 -19.23
CA PRO A 181 8.72 -23.76 -20.12
C PRO A 181 8.47 -24.48 -21.46
N ILE A 182 8.72 -23.79 -22.57
CA ILE A 182 8.46 -24.30 -23.92
C ILE A 182 9.80 -24.71 -24.56
N PRO A 183 9.92 -25.92 -25.12
CA PRO A 183 11.09 -26.29 -25.91
C PRO A 183 11.17 -25.42 -27.19
N THR A 184 12.34 -24.86 -27.46
CA THR A 184 12.58 -23.98 -28.61
C THR A 184 12.88 -24.75 -29.90
N GLY A 185 13.14 -26.06 -29.81
CA GLY A 185 13.40 -26.95 -30.95
C GLY A 185 14.88 -27.10 -31.33
N GLU A 186 15.76 -26.24 -30.83
CA GLU A 186 17.21 -26.35 -30.98
C GLU A 186 17.81 -27.02 -29.73
N MET A 187 18.52 -28.15 -29.89
CA MET A 187 19.26 -28.83 -28.81
C MET A 187 18.48 -29.04 -27.48
N ASN A 188 17.15 -29.13 -27.56
CA ASN A 188 16.26 -29.21 -26.39
C ASN A 188 16.38 -28.02 -25.40
N ASP A 189 16.76 -26.83 -25.88
CA ASP A 189 16.71 -25.59 -25.11
C ASP A 189 15.26 -25.23 -24.76
N TYR A 190 15.04 -24.71 -23.55
CA TYR A 190 13.73 -24.25 -23.08
C TYR A 190 13.70 -22.73 -22.97
N MET A 191 12.60 -22.13 -23.43
CA MET A 191 12.30 -20.73 -23.19
C MET A 191 11.43 -20.59 -21.94
N VAL A 192 11.89 -19.78 -20.99
CA VAL A 192 11.14 -19.44 -19.77
C VAL A 192 10.68 -17.99 -19.85
N LYS A 193 9.37 -17.77 -19.76
CA LYS A 193 8.75 -16.44 -19.73
C LYS A 193 8.04 -16.20 -18.40
N LEU A 194 8.24 -15.01 -17.83
CA LEU A 194 7.72 -14.58 -16.55
C LEU A 194 6.92 -13.29 -16.72
N LEU A 195 5.61 -13.34 -16.46
CA LEU A 195 4.74 -12.18 -16.39
C LEU A 195 4.78 -11.59 -14.99
N VAL A 196 5.25 -10.35 -14.89
CA VAL A 196 5.23 -9.56 -13.65
C VAL A 196 4.06 -8.59 -13.72
N ASN A 197 3.17 -8.67 -12.73
CA ASN A 197 2.23 -7.59 -12.40
C ASN A 197 2.78 -6.86 -11.18
N ARG A 198 3.26 -5.62 -11.37
CA ARG A 198 3.96 -4.89 -10.31
C ARG A 198 3.04 -4.33 -9.23
N GLY A 199 1.72 -4.30 -9.45
CA GLY A 199 0.78 -3.67 -8.53
C GLY A 199 1.24 -2.26 -8.13
N SER A 200 1.40 -2.02 -6.83
CA SER A 200 1.91 -0.74 -6.29
C SER A 200 3.43 -0.70 -6.08
N ALA A 201 4.18 -1.74 -6.48
CA ALA A 201 5.64 -1.74 -6.41
C ALA A 201 6.24 -0.86 -7.53
N GLN A 202 7.30 -0.12 -7.19
CA GLN A 202 7.91 0.87 -8.10
C GLN A 202 9.45 0.82 -8.12
N LYS A 203 10.09 0.41 -7.03
CA LYS A 203 11.55 0.50 -6.84
C LYS A 203 12.19 -0.89 -6.95
N PHE A 204 12.93 -1.28 -5.91
CA PHE A 204 13.69 -2.51 -5.84
C PHE A 204 12.80 -3.74 -5.96
N ALA A 205 13.17 -4.63 -6.87
CA ALA A 205 12.56 -5.94 -7.02
C ALA A 205 13.58 -6.97 -7.49
N LYS A 206 13.33 -8.24 -7.19
CA LYS A 206 14.18 -9.37 -7.55
C LYS A 206 13.32 -10.57 -7.92
N ILE A 207 13.57 -11.17 -9.07
CA ILE A 207 13.19 -12.56 -9.35
C ILE A 207 14.38 -13.44 -9.01
N GLU A 208 14.15 -14.53 -8.30
CA GLU A 208 15.14 -15.60 -8.08
C GLU A 208 14.50 -16.95 -8.39
N GLU A 209 15.02 -17.68 -9.38
CA GLU A 209 14.56 -19.02 -9.76
C GLU A 209 15.69 -20.05 -9.59
N GLU A 210 15.37 -21.17 -8.97
CA GLU A 210 16.21 -22.36 -8.85
C GLU A 210 15.98 -23.25 -10.07
N VAL A 211 17.05 -23.47 -10.81
CA VAL A 211 17.08 -24.24 -12.05
C VAL A 211 17.67 -25.63 -11.76
N PRO A 212 17.22 -26.71 -12.43
CA PRO A 212 17.79 -28.04 -12.25
C PRO A 212 19.30 -28.09 -12.49
N GLU A 213 19.98 -29.02 -11.83
CA GLU A 213 21.42 -29.21 -11.95
C GLU A 213 21.84 -29.53 -13.40
N GLY A 214 23.00 -29.04 -13.81
CA GLY A 214 23.54 -29.24 -15.17
C GLY A 214 23.00 -28.31 -16.24
N PHE A 215 21.87 -27.63 -16.01
CA PHE A 215 21.38 -26.60 -16.92
C PHE A 215 22.17 -25.32 -16.81
N THR A 216 22.35 -24.61 -17.93
CA THR A 216 22.82 -23.23 -17.96
C THR A 216 21.67 -22.29 -18.35
N ALA A 217 21.80 -21.00 -18.01
CA ALA A 217 20.76 -20.00 -18.27
C ALA A 217 21.34 -18.73 -18.89
N GLU A 218 20.67 -18.23 -19.94
CA GLU A 218 21.05 -17.02 -20.68
C GLU A 218 19.87 -16.03 -20.77
N PRO A 219 20.08 -14.72 -20.58
CA PRO A 219 18.99 -13.74 -20.67
C PRO A 219 18.51 -13.59 -22.11
N ILE A 220 17.19 -13.39 -22.29
CA ILE A 220 16.59 -13.02 -23.60
C ILE A 220 16.00 -11.61 -23.52
N GLU A 221 15.08 -11.36 -22.60
CA GLU A 221 14.43 -10.06 -22.38
C GLU A 221 14.43 -9.77 -20.88
N THR A 222 15.08 -8.69 -20.47
CA THR A 222 15.30 -8.38 -19.05
C THR A 222 14.46 -7.20 -18.56
N ARG A 223 13.86 -6.39 -19.45
CA ARG A 223 13.11 -5.18 -19.10
C ARG A 223 13.84 -4.34 -18.04
N ASP A 224 15.06 -3.93 -18.37
CA ASP A 224 15.98 -3.11 -17.54
C ASP A 224 16.53 -3.79 -16.26
N ALA A 225 16.30 -5.09 -16.08
CA ALA A 225 16.90 -5.83 -14.97
C ALA A 225 18.37 -6.13 -15.22
N ALA A 226 19.17 -6.13 -14.15
CA ALA A 226 20.44 -6.82 -14.12
C ALA A 226 20.19 -8.33 -14.02
N PHE A 227 20.65 -9.09 -15.02
CA PHE A 227 20.55 -10.55 -15.04
C PHE A 227 21.83 -11.20 -14.50
N SER A 228 21.68 -12.28 -13.74
CA SER A 228 22.81 -13.15 -13.37
C SER A 228 22.37 -14.60 -13.22
N PHE A 229 23.28 -15.51 -13.54
CA PHE A 229 23.14 -16.94 -13.26
C PHE A 229 24.36 -17.44 -12.51
N LYS A 230 24.15 -17.93 -11.28
CA LYS A 230 25.22 -18.47 -10.43
C LYS A 230 24.63 -19.47 -9.44
N ASP A 231 25.36 -20.54 -9.14
CA ASP A 231 24.96 -21.56 -8.17
C ASP A 231 23.57 -22.17 -8.49
N GLN A 232 23.30 -22.45 -9.78
CA GLN A 232 22.01 -22.89 -10.32
C GLN A 232 20.82 -21.97 -10.05
N LYS A 233 21.09 -20.67 -9.80
CA LYS A 233 20.06 -19.66 -9.56
C LYS A 233 20.08 -18.59 -10.63
N VAL A 234 18.95 -18.44 -11.31
CA VAL A 234 18.66 -17.31 -12.19
C VAL A 234 18.17 -16.14 -11.34
N LYS A 235 18.72 -14.95 -11.56
CA LYS A 235 18.31 -13.72 -10.88
C LYS A 235 18.09 -12.59 -11.86
N PHE A 236 16.95 -11.93 -11.73
CA PHE A 236 16.71 -10.59 -12.30
C PHE A 236 16.64 -9.61 -11.16
N LEU A 237 17.40 -8.52 -11.21
CA LEU A 237 17.43 -7.49 -10.16
C LEU A 237 17.12 -6.11 -10.76
N TRP A 238 16.08 -5.47 -10.24
CA TRP A 238 15.71 -4.10 -10.57
C TRP A 238 16.07 -3.17 -9.42
N MET A 239 16.68 -2.04 -9.74
CA MET A 239 16.77 -0.90 -8.81
C MET A 239 15.46 -0.09 -8.85
N ASN A 240 14.90 0.06 -10.05
CA ASN A 240 13.57 0.60 -10.32
C ASN A 240 12.82 -0.35 -11.25
N LEU A 241 11.58 -0.68 -10.92
CA LEU A 241 10.72 -1.49 -11.78
C LEU A 241 10.28 -0.67 -13.01
N PRO A 242 10.03 -1.33 -14.16
CA PRO A 242 9.45 -0.68 -15.33
C PRO A 242 8.18 0.10 -15.01
N ALA A 243 7.96 1.21 -15.72
CA ALA A 243 6.77 2.05 -15.56
C ALA A 243 5.48 1.29 -15.93
N ASP A 244 5.57 0.36 -16.88
CA ASP A 244 4.46 -0.50 -17.30
C ASP A 244 3.91 -1.31 -16.10
N PRO A 245 2.59 -1.31 -15.87
CA PRO A 245 1.99 -2.04 -14.75
C PRO A 245 2.13 -3.55 -14.88
N ARG A 246 2.27 -4.06 -16.11
CA ARG A 246 2.59 -5.45 -16.42
C ARG A 246 3.66 -5.52 -17.49
N PHE A 247 4.59 -6.43 -17.32
CA PHE A 247 5.64 -6.67 -18.31
C PHE A 247 6.11 -8.13 -18.24
N VAL A 248 6.73 -8.59 -19.32
CA VAL A 248 7.26 -9.95 -19.43
C VAL A 248 8.79 -9.88 -19.49
N VAL A 249 9.45 -10.71 -18.69
CA VAL A 249 10.88 -11.02 -18.84
C VAL A 249 11.07 -12.46 -19.25
N SER A 250 12.20 -12.78 -19.85
CA SER A 250 12.50 -14.12 -20.30
C SER A 250 13.98 -14.46 -20.32
N TYR A 251 14.25 -15.76 -20.18
CA TYR A 251 15.57 -16.34 -20.29
C TYR A 251 15.49 -17.71 -20.96
N LYS A 252 16.60 -18.15 -21.53
CA LYS A 252 16.81 -19.45 -22.15
C LYS A 252 17.44 -20.39 -21.12
N LEU A 253 16.99 -21.64 -21.09
CA LEU A 253 17.58 -22.74 -20.34
C LEU A 253 18.16 -23.76 -21.31
N ILE A 254 19.44 -24.05 -21.16
CA ILE A 254 20.19 -24.94 -22.05
C ILE A 254 20.52 -26.21 -21.25
N PRO A 255 20.06 -27.40 -21.67
CA PRO A 255 20.37 -28.66 -21.00
C PRO A 255 21.83 -29.09 -21.24
N PRO A 256 22.41 -29.90 -20.34
CA PRO A 256 23.67 -30.55 -20.61
C PRO A 256 23.51 -31.56 -21.77
N ASP A 257 24.45 -31.56 -22.71
CA ASP A 257 24.58 -32.49 -23.85
C ASP A 257 23.46 -32.50 -24.91
N GLY A 258 22.59 -31.49 -24.96
CA GLY A 258 21.60 -31.32 -26.05
C GLY A 258 20.52 -32.41 -26.16
N ASN A 259 20.55 -33.42 -25.29
CA ASN A 259 19.55 -34.49 -25.16
C ASN A 259 18.64 -34.18 -23.96
N GLY A 260 17.51 -33.52 -24.21
CA GLY A 260 16.57 -33.11 -23.17
C GLY A 260 15.23 -33.83 -23.30
N GLU A 261 15.02 -34.90 -22.55
CA GLU A 261 13.68 -35.36 -22.17
C GLU A 261 13.58 -35.43 -20.64
N ILE A 262 13.41 -34.30 -19.95
CA ILE A 262 12.96 -34.29 -18.56
C ILE A 262 12.16 -33.00 -18.35
N LYS A 263 10.86 -33.15 -18.08
CA LYS A 263 9.98 -32.10 -17.54
C LYS A 263 10.73 -31.21 -16.53
N VAL A 264 11.03 -29.97 -16.91
CA VAL A 264 11.86 -29.05 -16.11
C VAL A 264 11.04 -28.52 -14.92
N SER A 265 11.48 -28.84 -13.71
CA SER A 265 10.89 -28.31 -12.48
C SER A 265 11.72 -27.11 -12.01
N ILE A 266 11.12 -25.92 -12.06
CA ILE A 266 11.74 -24.68 -11.62
C ILE A 266 10.95 -24.18 -10.40
N LYS A 267 11.63 -23.73 -9.35
CA LYS A 267 10.97 -23.03 -8.23
C LYS A 267 11.51 -21.62 -8.17
N GLY A 268 10.68 -20.66 -7.82
CA GLY A 268 11.14 -19.29 -7.80
C GLY A 268 10.31 -18.37 -6.93
N THR A 269 10.92 -17.26 -6.57
CA THR A 269 10.31 -16.22 -5.76
C THR A 269 10.47 -14.87 -6.43
N PHE A 270 9.47 -14.01 -6.24
CA PHE A 270 9.53 -12.61 -6.59
C PHE A 270 9.54 -11.77 -5.31
N SER A 271 10.67 -11.12 -5.05
CA SER A 271 10.84 -10.17 -3.96
C SER A 271 10.66 -8.74 -4.45
N TYR A 272 9.99 -7.89 -3.70
CA TYR A 272 9.78 -6.48 -4.08
C TYR A 272 9.55 -5.61 -2.86
N LEU A 273 9.75 -4.31 -3.02
CA LEU A 273 9.63 -3.32 -1.95
C LEU A 273 8.32 -2.53 -2.08
N ILE A 274 7.52 -2.51 -1.01
CA ILE A 274 6.36 -1.61 -0.87
C ILE A 274 6.54 -0.78 0.41
N GLY A 275 6.58 0.54 0.28
CA GLY A 275 6.94 1.45 1.37
C GLY A 275 8.42 1.31 1.69
N ASP A 276 8.75 0.74 2.86
CA ASP A 276 10.12 0.34 3.27
C ASP A 276 10.23 -1.19 3.56
N ALA A 277 9.17 -1.96 3.28
CA ALA A 277 9.11 -3.37 3.61
C ALA A 277 9.40 -4.24 2.38
N THR A 278 10.33 -5.20 2.54
CA THR A 278 10.54 -6.27 1.55
C THR A 278 9.43 -7.31 1.68
N ARG A 279 8.80 -7.62 0.55
CA ARG A 279 7.82 -8.70 0.41
C ARG A 279 8.38 -9.76 -0.52
N VAL A 280 7.98 -11.00 -0.30
CA VAL A 280 8.36 -12.14 -1.12
C VAL A 280 7.09 -12.94 -1.42
N ILE A 281 6.86 -13.23 -2.69
CA ILE A 281 5.78 -14.10 -3.16
C ILE A 281 6.37 -15.23 -4.00
N ASP A 282 5.69 -16.37 -4.03
CA ASP A 282 6.08 -17.48 -4.90
C ASP A 282 5.70 -17.17 -6.36
N ILE A 283 6.54 -17.66 -7.28
CA ILE A 283 6.25 -17.62 -8.70
C ILE A 283 5.34 -18.81 -9.04
N ILE A 284 4.17 -18.51 -9.59
CA ILE A 284 3.16 -19.53 -9.93
C ILE A 284 3.35 -19.95 -11.38
N GLN A 285 3.60 -21.23 -11.63
CA GLN A 285 3.63 -21.76 -13.00
C GLN A 285 2.21 -21.98 -13.53
N LYS A 286 1.96 -21.58 -14.78
CA LYS A 286 0.70 -21.80 -15.49
C LYS A 286 0.94 -22.17 -16.95
N ASP A 287 0.00 -22.93 -17.50
CA ASP A 287 -0.10 -23.20 -18.93
C ASP A 287 -0.84 -22.03 -19.62
N VAL A 288 -0.08 -21.04 -20.06
CA VAL A 288 -0.56 -19.80 -20.69
C VAL A 288 0.42 -19.38 -21.78
N ASP A 289 -0.02 -18.60 -22.76
CA ASP A 289 0.87 -18.03 -23.77
C ASP A 289 1.23 -16.57 -23.44
N LEU A 290 2.51 -16.31 -23.17
CA LEU A 290 3.06 -14.96 -22.94
C LEU A 290 3.79 -14.41 -24.17
N SER A 291 3.51 -14.94 -25.37
CA SER A 291 4.02 -14.40 -26.63
C SER A 291 3.24 -13.17 -27.09
N ASN A 292 1.95 -13.09 -26.76
CA ASN A 292 1.15 -11.90 -26.94
C ASN A 292 1.21 -11.02 -25.69
N ILE A 293 1.90 -9.89 -25.79
CA ILE A 293 2.06 -8.92 -24.70
C ILE A 293 0.99 -7.82 -24.70
N ASP A 294 -0.11 -8.01 -25.44
CA ASP A 294 -1.26 -7.10 -25.42
C ASP A 294 -1.81 -6.97 -23.97
N PRO A 295 -2.00 -5.73 -23.47
CA PRO A 295 -2.43 -5.50 -22.09
C PRO A 295 -3.73 -6.21 -21.69
N ALA A 296 -4.70 -6.37 -22.60
CA ALA A 296 -5.97 -7.04 -22.31
C ALA A 296 -5.79 -8.55 -22.13
N VAL A 297 -4.90 -9.17 -22.92
CA VAL A 297 -4.55 -10.59 -22.81
C VAL A 297 -3.85 -10.87 -21.48
N LEU A 298 -2.88 -10.03 -21.11
CA LEU A 298 -2.16 -10.15 -19.83
C LEU A 298 -3.11 -10.00 -18.63
N ASP A 299 -4.09 -9.10 -18.72
CA ASP A 299 -5.11 -8.92 -17.68
C ASP A 299 -6.02 -10.15 -17.53
N GLY A 300 -6.41 -10.80 -18.62
CA GLY A 300 -7.14 -12.06 -18.57
C GLY A 300 -6.36 -13.18 -17.86
N ILE A 301 -5.06 -13.29 -18.15
CA ILE A 301 -4.16 -14.27 -17.51
C ILE A 301 -4.07 -14.03 -16.00
N ILE A 302 -3.93 -12.76 -15.58
CA ILE A 302 -3.89 -12.38 -14.16
C ILE A 302 -5.23 -12.64 -13.48
N ALA A 303 -6.35 -12.32 -14.12
CA ALA A 303 -7.69 -12.56 -13.55
C ALA A 303 -7.95 -14.04 -13.31
N SER A 304 -7.57 -14.92 -14.24
CA SER A 304 -7.69 -16.39 -14.10
C SER A 304 -6.82 -16.98 -12.98
N SER A 305 -5.84 -16.23 -12.45
CA SER A 305 -5.00 -16.64 -11.31
C SER A 305 -5.60 -16.27 -9.96
N SER A 306 -6.78 -15.65 -9.94
CA SER A 306 -7.47 -15.23 -8.71
C SER A 306 -8.54 -16.24 -8.24
N SER A 307 -8.70 -17.37 -8.95
CA SER A 307 -9.76 -18.35 -8.73
C SER A 307 -9.26 -19.79 -8.66
N THR A 308 -8.26 -20.10 -7.83
CA THR A 308 -8.03 -21.43 -7.21
C THR A 308 -6.77 -21.37 -6.33
N ALA A 309 -6.95 -21.34 -5.00
CA ALA A 309 -6.02 -21.91 -4.01
C ALA A 309 -6.55 -21.58 -2.59
N GLY A 310 -7.42 -22.45 -2.08
CA GLY A 310 -7.41 -22.71 -0.65
C GLY A 310 -6.05 -23.32 -0.32
N ALA A 311 -5.30 -22.67 0.56
CA ALA A 311 -4.02 -23.18 1.04
C ALA A 311 -4.28 -24.45 1.86
N ASN A 312 -4.11 -25.62 1.23
CA ASN A 312 -4.00 -26.89 1.95
C ASN A 312 -2.64 -26.93 2.66
N ILE A 313 -2.71 -26.87 3.99
CA ILE A 313 -1.62 -27.24 4.89
C ILE A 313 -1.57 -28.78 4.91
N ILE A 314 -0.43 -29.34 4.53
CA ILE A 314 -0.16 -30.78 4.61
C ILE A 314 0.24 -31.12 6.05
N SER A 315 -0.45 -32.07 6.67
CA SER A 315 -0.02 -32.83 7.85
C SER A 315 -0.18 -34.32 7.55
N GLY A 316 0.87 -35.11 7.76
CA GLY A 316 1.05 -36.43 7.15
C GLY A 316 0.54 -37.66 7.91
N PHE A 317 0.90 -38.81 7.30
CA PHE A 317 0.93 -40.21 7.74
C PHE A 317 -0.39 -40.96 7.99
N THR A 318 -0.73 -41.89 7.10
CA THR A 318 -0.79 -43.36 7.36
C THR A 318 -0.86 -44.14 6.03
N GLN A 319 -0.31 -45.37 6.02
CA GLN A 319 -0.05 -46.23 4.86
C GLN A 319 -0.97 -47.48 4.85
N ASP A 320 -1.26 -47.97 3.64
CA ASP A 320 -1.64 -49.32 3.14
C ASP A 320 -2.83 -50.12 3.73
N TYR A 321 -3.81 -50.51 2.90
CA TYR A 321 -3.81 -51.74 2.07
C TYR A 321 -5.15 -51.94 1.29
N SER A 322 -5.01 -52.54 0.10
CA SER A 322 -5.89 -53.52 -0.61
C SER A 322 -7.32 -53.18 -1.07
N GLU A 323 -7.46 -53.35 -2.39
CA GLU A 323 -8.60 -53.80 -3.21
C GLU A 323 -9.86 -54.37 -2.52
N GLY A 324 -11.02 -53.98 -3.06
CA GLY A 324 -12.27 -54.74 -2.98
C GLY A 324 -13.46 -53.95 -2.42
N GLY A 325 -14.19 -53.24 -3.29
CA GLY A 325 -15.45 -52.58 -2.93
C GLY A 325 -16.59 -52.98 -3.86
N ILE A 326 -17.53 -53.76 -3.32
CA ILE A 326 -18.84 -54.06 -3.92
C ILE A 326 -19.78 -52.89 -3.59
N GLU A 327 -20.55 -52.40 -4.56
CA GLU A 327 -21.57 -51.36 -4.35
C GLU A 327 -22.72 -51.88 -3.48
N ILE A 328 -23.03 -51.15 -2.39
CA ILE A 328 -24.23 -51.38 -1.57
C ILE A 328 -25.18 -50.19 -1.79
N PRO A 329 -26.45 -50.40 -2.18
CA PRO A 329 -27.37 -49.31 -2.43
C PRO A 329 -27.84 -48.63 -1.13
N ILE A 330 -27.83 -47.29 -1.15
CA ILE A 330 -28.15 -46.43 -0.01
C ILE A 330 -29.67 -46.17 0.02
N GLN A 331 -30.34 -46.56 1.11
CA GLN A 331 -31.72 -46.11 1.42
C GLN A 331 -31.71 -44.93 2.38
N TYR A 332 -32.43 -43.87 2.02
CA TYR A 332 -32.56 -42.66 2.84
C TYR A 332 -33.69 -42.79 3.86
N LYS A 333 -33.36 -42.64 5.15
CA LYS A 333 -34.33 -42.37 6.23
C LYS A 333 -34.27 -40.90 6.64
N LYS A 334 -35.43 -40.25 6.67
CA LYS A 334 -35.61 -38.85 7.09
C LYS A 334 -35.42 -38.73 8.62
N ILE A 335 -34.53 -37.85 9.06
CA ILE A 335 -34.29 -37.54 10.47
C ILE A 335 -35.19 -36.35 10.85
N GLU A 336 -35.96 -36.47 11.94
CA GLU A 336 -36.79 -35.37 12.45
C GLU A 336 -35.94 -34.32 13.20
N ASP A 337 -36.25 -33.05 12.96
CA ASP A 337 -35.53 -31.87 13.45
C ASP A 337 -35.64 -31.68 14.97
N LYS A 338 -34.49 -31.63 15.66
CA LYS A 338 -34.39 -31.13 17.03
C LYS A 338 -34.41 -29.59 17.06
N PRO A 339 -34.98 -28.95 18.09
CA PRO A 339 -35.15 -27.50 18.13
C PRO A 339 -33.79 -26.77 18.15
N LYS A 340 -33.64 -25.82 17.21
CA LYS A 340 -32.46 -24.95 17.09
C LYS A 340 -32.29 -24.09 18.35
N ARG A 341 -31.12 -24.23 18.99
CA ARG A 341 -30.68 -23.42 20.13
C ARG A 341 -30.60 -21.96 19.72
N LYS A 342 -31.32 -21.06 20.41
CA LYS A 342 -31.27 -19.60 20.19
C LYS A 342 -29.81 -19.12 20.26
N VAL A 343 -29.34 -18.49 19.18
CA VAL A 343 -28.00 -17.90 19.07
C VAL A 343 -27.90 -16.77 20.10
N LYS A 344 -26.87 -16.81 20.97
CA LYS A 344 -26.59 -15.72 21.92
C LYS A 344 -26.19 -14.46 21.14
N PRO A 345 -26.60 -13.25 21.58
CA PRO A 345 -26.19 -12.01 20.94
C PRO A 345 -24.65 -11.88 20.92
N GLU A 346 -24.11 -11.51 19.76
CA GLU A 346 -22.68 -11.25 19.56
C GLU A 346 -22.20 -10.11 20.48
N PHE A 347 -21.04 -10.29 21.10
CA PHE A 347 -20.43 -9.27 21.95
C PHE A 347 -19.85 -8.15 21.06
N ASN A 348 -20.36 -6.92 21.20
CA ASN A 348 -19.87 -5.77 20.43
C ASN A 348 -18.44 -5.41 20.87
N MET A 349 -17.47 -5.59 19.97
CA MET A 349 -16.04 -5.31 20.20
C MET A 349 -15.58 -3.94 19.75
N GLN A 350 -16.38 -3.18 18.99
CA GLN A 350 -16.00 -1.84 18.49
C GLN A 350 -15.36 -0.93 19.55
N PRO A 351 -15.92 -0.77 20.77
CA PRO A 351 -15.36 0.17 21.74
C PRO A 351 -13.98 -0.23 22.28
N PHE A 352 -13.57 -1.49 22.08
CA PHE A 352 -12.30 -2.01 22.57
C PHE A 352 -11.26 -2.18 21.46
N MET A 353 -11.56 -1.78 20.23
CA MET A 353 -10.58 -1.83 19.14
C MET A 353 -9.43 -0.86 19.44
N LEU A 354 -8.20 -1.28 19.14
CA LEU A 354 -7.03 -0.41 19.22
C LEU A 354 -7.15 0.66 18.15
N MET A 355 -7.20 1.91 18.61
CA MET A 355 -7.09 3.04 17.73
C MET A 355 -5.62 3.29 17.43
N PRO A 356 -5.26 3.58 16.17
CA PRO A 356 -3.89 3.87 15.80
C PRO A 356 -3.41 5.16 16.50
N GLU A 357 -2.11 5.24 16.81
CA GLU A 357 -1.47 6.44 17.38
C GLU A 357 -0.34 6.93 16.45
N LYS A 358 -0.04 8.24 16.49
CA LYS A 358 0.99 8.87 15.63
C LYS A 358 2.38 8.63 16.19
N GLY A 359 3.33 8.37 15.28
CA GLY A 359 4.74 8.13 15.61
C GLY A 359 4.98 6.70 16.07
N VAL A 360 6.19 6.45 16.57
CA VAL A 360 6.55 5.16 17.15
C VAL A 360 6.05 5.10 18.59
N TYR A 361 5.34 4.03 18.92
CA TYR A 361 4.88 3.75 20.28
C TYR A 361 4.88 2.25 20.55
N TYR A 362 4.93 1.91 21.83
CA TYR A 362 5.01 0.55 22.31
C TYR A 362 3.78 0.22 23.16
N ARG A 363 3.31 -1.02 23.07
CA ARG A 363 2.23 -1.55 23.91
C ARG A 363 2.63 -2.92 24.46
N VAL A 364 2.02 -3.34 25.57
CA VAL A 364 2.26 -4.67 26.14
C VAL A 364 1.11 -5.59 25.74
N GLN A 365 1.37 -6.60 24.92
CA GLN A 365 0.40 -7.61 24.55
C GLN A 365 0.29 -8.64 25.67
N ILE A 366 -0.93 -8.96 26.09
CA ILE A 366 -1.23 -9.78 27.28
C ILE A 366 -2.08 -11.02 26.97
N ALA A 367 -2.66 -11.11 25.77
CA ALA A 367 -3.34 -12.32 25.31
C ALA A 367 -3.51 -12.31 23.78
N ALA A 368 -3.68 -13.49 23.20
CA ALA A 368 -4.17 -13.65 21.83
C ALA A 368 -5.03 -14.92 21.70
N GLY A 369 -6.04 -14.91 20.82
CA GLY A 369 -6.83 -16.09 20.52
C GLY A 369 -7.68 -15.97 19.25
N HIS A 370 -8.12 -17.09 18.69
CA HIS A 370 -8.96 -17.12 17.49
C HIS A 370 -10.43 -16.74 17.73
N LYS A 371 -10.85 -16.68 18.99
CA LYS A 371 -12.21 -16.27 19.38
C LYS A 371 -12.15 -14.99 20.19
N PRO A 372 -13.11 -14.08 19.99
CA PRO A 372 -13.17 -12.86 20.77
C PRO A 372 -13.53 -13.18 22.22
N ILE A 373 -12.94 -12.46 23.16
CA ILE A 373 -13.24 -12.57 24.58
C ILE A 373 -14.04 -11.35 25.03
N ASN A 374 -14.92 -11.54 26.01
CA ASN A 374 -15.49 -10.41 26.73
C ASN A 374 -14.40 -9.81 27.62
N ILE A 375 -13.78 -8.72 27.16
CA ILE A 375 -12.61 -8.09 27.77
C ILE A 375 -12.86 -7.74 29.24
N LYS A 376 -13.98 -7.08 29.54
CA LYS A 376 -14.38 -6.70 30.91
C LYS A 376 -14.46 -7.90 31.85
N ARG A 377 -14.99 -9.03 31.38
CA ARG A 377 -15.11 -10.25 32.20
C ARG A 377 -13.80 -11.04 32.26
N TYR A 378 -13.11 -11.19 31.14
CA TYR A 378 -11.94 -12.05 31.03
C TYR A 378 -10.80 -11.50 31.88
N PHE A 379 -10.43 -10.25 31.67
CA PHE A 379 -9.25 -9.61 32.27
C PHE A 379 -9.42 -9.23 33.75
N LYS A 380 -10.67 -9.04 34.20
CA LYS A 380 -10.97 -8.87 35.64
C LYS A 380 -10.50 -10.06 36.49
N ARG A 381 -10.52 -11.28 35.94
CA ARG A 381 -10.04 -12.51 36.63
C ARG A 381 -8.52 -12.60 36.73
N TYR A 382 -7.80 -11.80 35.92
CA TYR A 382 -6.35 -11.73 35.88
C TYR A 382 -5.83 -10.46 36.58
N ASN A 383 -6.67 -9.74 37.34
CA ASN A 383 -6.33 -8.46 37.99
C ASN A 383 -5.84 -7.37 37.03
N ILE A 384 -6.26 -7.41 35.76
CA ILE A 384 -5.95 -6.37 34.78
C ILE A 384 -7.04 -5.31 34.86
N ASN A 385 -6.70 -4.17 35.49
CA ASN A 385 -7.57 -2.99 35.63
C ASN A 385 -7.21 -1.87 34.65
N TYR A 386 -6.43 -2.18 33.62
CA TYR A 386 -6.00 -1.23 32.58
C TYR A 386 -6.94 -1.24 31.38
N ASP A 387 -6.87 -0.17 30.58
CA ASP A 387 -7.57 -0.09 29.31
C ASP A 387 -6.97 -1.08 28.30
N VAL A 388 -7.70 -2.18 28.07
CA VAL A 388 -7.31 -3.23 27.14
C VAL A 388 -7.87 -2.93 25.76
N ARG A 389 -6.98 -2.86 24.79
CA ARG A 389 -7.31 -2.66 23.38
C ARG A 389 -7.09 -3.93 22.57
N THR A 390 -7.86 -4.05 21.48
CA THR A 390 -7.96 -5.26 20.67
C THR A 390 -7.55 -4.99 19.24
N GLU A 391 -6.76 -5.88 18.68
CA GLU A 391 -6.37 -5.87 17.27
C GLU A 391 -6.75 -7.19 16.62
N LYS A 392 -7.19 -7.13 15.36
CA LYS A 392 -7.47 -8.31 14.55
C LYS A 392 -6.37 -8.48 13.50
N HIS A 393 -5.71 -9.63 13.51
CA HIS A 393 -4.66 -9.95 12.54
C HIS A 393 -4.72 -11.43 12.18
N GLU A 394 -4.94 -11.76 10.91
CA GLU A 394 -4.95 -13.16 10.41
C GLU A 394 -5.86 -14.09 11.23
N GLY A 395 -7.06 -13.64 11.57
CA GLY A 395 -8.02 -14.42 12.36
C GLY A 395 -7.72 -14.50 13.86
N TRP A 396 -6.67 -13.83 14.34
CA TRP A 396 -6.37 -13.68 15.77
C TRP A 396 -6.92 -12.37 16.31
N TYR A 397 -7.53 -12.44 17.50
CA TYR A 397 -7.79 -11.31 18.38
C TYR A 397 -6.62 -11.19 19.35
N LYS A 398 -5.88 -10.09 19.25
CA LYS A 398 -4.73 -9.78 20.11
C LYS A 398 -5.13 -8.66 21.06
N TYR A 399 -4.74 -8.77 22.33
CA TYR A 399 -5.13 -7.84 23.38
C TYR A 399 -3.90 -7.18 23.99
N SER A 400 -3.87 -5.86 24.04
CA SER A 400 -2.72 -5.08 24.50
C SER A 400 -3.12 -3.91 25.40
N ILE A 401 -2.23 -3.54 26.31
CA ILE A 401 -2.42 -2.50 27.33
C ILE A 401 -1.28 -1.47 27.29
N GLY A 402 -1.63 -0.24 27.68
CA GLY A 402 -0.71 0.90 27.71
C GLY A 402 -0.32 1.41 26.33
N SER A 403 0.20 2.63 26.29
CA SER A 403 0.89 3.20 25.13
C SER A 403 2.08 4.00 25.63
N PHE A 404 3.28 3.65 25.17
CA PHE A 404 4.54 4.18 25.67
C PHE A 404 5.37 4.73 24.51
N LYS A 405 6.01 5.88 24.70
CA LYS A 405 6.88 6.46 23.67
C LYS A 405 8.29 5.88 23.73
N GLU A 406 8.71 5.42 24.91
CA GLU A 406 10.00 4.79 25.11
C GLU A 406 9.88 3.28 25.30
N TYR A 407 10.78 2.53 24.66
CA TYR A 407 10.85 1.07 24.81
C TYR A 407 11.07 0.66 26.28
N LYS A 408 11.90 1.43 27.01
CA LYS A 408 12.19 1.18 28.42
C LYS A 408 10.92 1.19 29.28
N GLU A 409 10.04 2.17 29.07
CA GLU A 409 8.77 2.29 29.81
C GLU A 409 7.86 1.10 29.54
N ALA A 410 7.72 0.68 28.28
CA ALA A 410 6.92 -0.50 27.92
C ALA A 410 7.50 -1.79 28.50
N ARG A 411 8.83 -1.91 28.53
CA ARG A 411 9.54 -3.04 29.14
C ARG A 411 9.32 -3.08 30.65
N ASP A 412 9.47 -1.95 31.33
CA ASP A 412 9.29 -1.82 32.78
C ASP A 412 7.84 -2.13 33.14
N PHE A 413 6.90 -1.66 32.34
CA PHE A 413 5.48 -1.98 32.49
C PHE A 413 5.18 -3.46 32.27
N ARG A 414 5.80 -4.12 31.27
CA ARG A 414 5.69 -5.59 31.10
C ARG A 414 6.18 -6.34 32.34
N ILE A 415 7.33 -5.95 32.91
CA ILE A 415 7.84 -6.57 34.16
C ILE A 415 6.85 -6.36 35.30
N PHE A 416 6.30 -5.16 35.43
CA PHE A 416 5.25 -4.88 36.41
C PHE A 416 4.04 -5.80 36.24
N ILE A 417 3.58 -6.04 35.01
CA ILE A 417 2.45 -6.96 34.73
C ILE A 417 2.80 -8.40 35.14
N TRP A 418 4.01 -8.87 34.83
CA TRP A 418 4.48 -10.19 35.26
C TRP A 418 4.51 -10.36 36.78
N ASN A 419 4.87 -9.30 37.52
CA ASN A 419 5.02 -9.35 38.98
C ASN A 419 3.71 -9.13 39.75
N THR A 420 2.72 -8.47 39.14
CA THR A 420 1.47 -8.06 39.83
C THR A 420 0.24 -8.83 39.37
N THR A 421 0.35 -9.63 38.31
CA THR A 421 -0.78 -10.35 37.71
C THR A 421 -0.43 -11.82 37.47
N LYS A 422 -1.44 -12.61 37.05
CA LYS A 422 -1.24 -14.02 36.67
C LYS A 422 -0.75 -14.20 35.23
N ILE A 423 -0.46 -13.12 34.51
CA ILE A 423 -0.01 -13.15 33.12
C ILE A 423 1.52 -13.12 33.13
N ASN A 424 2.16 -14.19 32.66
CA ASN A 424 3.62 -14.34 32.64
C ASN A 424 4.22 -14.44 31.23
N ASP A 425 3.38 -14.42 30.20
CA ASP A 425 3.72 -14.51 28.78
C ASP A 425 3.53 -13.18 28.04
N ALA A 426 3.25 -12.09 28.76
CA ALA A 426 3.11 -10.76 28.17
C ALA A 426 4.41 -10.29 27.52
N PHE A 427 4.33 -9.60 26.38
CA PHE A 427 5.52 -9.10 25.67
C PHE A 427 5.29 -7.71 25.05
N VAL A 428 6.40 -7.00 24.82
CA VAL A 428 6.36 -5.65 24.23
C VAL A 428 6.16 -5.78 22.73
N THR A 429 5.29 -4.92 22.23
CA THR A 429 4.91 -4.82 20.82
C THR A 429 5.11 -3.37 20.40
N ALA A 430 5.53 -3.15 19.15
CA ALA A 430 5.82 -1.82 18.66
C ALA A 430 4.94 -1.48 17.46
N TYR A 431 4.65 -0.20 17.33
CA TYR A 431 3.80 0.36 16.30
C TYR A 431 4.44 1.63 15.78
N ASN A 432 4.24 1.90 14.50
CA ASN A 432 4.54 3.19 13.89
C ASN A 432 3.30 3.63 13.11
N ASN A 433 2.71 4.76 13.51
CA ASN A 433 1.51 5.31 12.88
C ASN A 433 0.35 4.28 12.80
N GLY A 434 0.10 3.56 13.90
CA GLY A 434 -0.95 2.52 13.96
C GLY A 434 -0.59 1.18 13.35
N LYS A 435 0.51 1.08 12.60
CA LYS A 435 0.95 -0.17 11.97
C LYS A 435 1.94 -0.88 12.86
N ARG A 436 1.71 -2.17 13.11
CA ARG A 436 2.64 -3.01 13.87
C ARG A 436 3.98 -3.14 13.15
N ILE A 437 5.06 -2.90 13.86
CA ILE A 437 6.45 -3.07 13.43
C ILE A 437 7.18 -3.94 14.46
N THR A 438 8.36 -4.43 14.11
CA THR A 438 9.24 -5.08 15.07
C THR A 438 9.76 -4.07 16.09
N VAL A 439 10.07 -4.54 17.30
CA VAL A 439 10.70 -3.69 18.32
C VAL A 439 12.06 -3.19 17.84
N GLN A 440 12.80 -4.00 17.07
CA GLN A 440 14.08 -3.60 16.50
C GLN A 440 13.92 -2.43 15.51
N GLU A 441 12.96 -2.49 14.60
CA GLU A 441 12.64 -1.36 13.71
C GLU A 441 12.25 -0.10 14.49
N ALA A 442 11.44 -0.24 15.54
CA ALA A 442 11.01 0.87 16.37
C ALA A 442 12.20 1.56 17.06
N LEU A 443 13.15 0.78 17.58
CA LEU A 443 14.38 1.29 18.18
C LEU A 443 15.28 1.98 17.15
N MET A 444 15.39 1.45 15.92
CA MET A 444 16.13 2.10 14.84
C MET A 444 15.51 3.45 14.45
N ILE A 445 14.19 3.51 14.28
CA ILE A 445 13.46 4.74 13.88
C ILE A 445 13.61 5.82 14.96
N THR A 446 13.54 5.43 16.23
CA THR A 446 13.57 6.36 17.37
C THR A 446 14.96 6.61 17.95
N ASN A 447 15.99 5.93 17.43
CA ASN A 447 17.35 5.93 17.97
C ASN A 447 17.40 5.57 19.47
N GLN A 448 16.51 4.67 19.92
CA GLN A 448 16.42 4.21 21.30
C GLN A 448 17.25 2.93 21.51
N LYS A 449 17.67 2.67 22.74
CA LYS A 449 18.48 1.49 23.07
C LYS A 449 17.63 0.29 23.44
N TRP A 450 18.11 -0.89 23.08
CA TRP A 450 17.55 -2.14 23.61
C TRP A 450 17.97 -2.31 25.08
N TYR A 451 16.99 -2.46 25.96
CA TYR A 451 17.19 -2.85 27.36
C TYR A 451 16.82 -4.32 27.53
N ARG A 452 17.74 -5.11 28.09
CA ARG A 452 17.45 -6.48 28.52
C ARG A 452 16.45 -6.50 29.66
#